data_AF-A0A804KIH3-F1
#
_entry.id   AF-A0A804KIH3-F1
#
_cell.length_a   1.000
_cell.length_b   1.000
_cell.length_c   1.000
_cell.angle_alpha   90.00
_cell.angle_beta   90.00
_cell.angle_gamma   90.00
#
_symmetry.space_group_name_H-M   'P 1'
#
loop_
_entity.id
_entity.type
_entity.pdbx_description
1 polymer ?
#
loop_
_entity_poly.entity_id
_entity_poly.type
_entity_poly.pdbx_seq_one_letter_code
_entity_poly.pdbx_strand_id
1 'polypeptide(L)'
;MASKTLSMLLASLALSLLLTGSAEAQGLSLGYYSKACPNAESIVFEEMAKVIKVAPSLAGPLLRMHFHDCFVRGCDGSVLLNSTKGNVAEKDARPNLSLRGYGVIDRVKAKLEKACPGVVSCADILALVARDAVVLSKGPYWPVPTGRRDGFVSMANETKQLPPPTANITTLISMFASKGLSVKDLVVLSGGHTIGISHCAAFNDRLYNFTEDFGDSMINMGNVGVLTGSAGEVRKKCSVVN
;
A
#
# COMPACT_ATOMS: atom_id res chain seq x y z
N MET A 1 -20.56 -56.63 -6.13
CA MET A 1 -20.80 -55.38 -5.38
C MET A 1 -19.61 -54.40 -5.46
N ALA A 2 -18.36 -54.87 -5.54
CA ALA A 2 -17.16 -54.02 -5.61
C ALA A 2 -17.03 -53.08 -6.84
N SER A 3 -17.59 -53.45 -8.00
CA SER A 3 -17.51 -52.61 -9.21
C SER A 3 -18.42 -51.36 -9.14
N LYS A 4 -19.59 -51.46 -8.48
CA LYS A 4 -20.51 -50.33 -8.32
C LYS A 4 -20.00 -49.30 -7.30
N THR A 5 -19.31 -49.75 -6.26
CA THR A 5 -18.69 -48.87 -5.26
C THR A 5 -17.49 -48.11 -5.83
N LEU A 6 -16.71 -48.72 -6.72
CA LEU A 6 -15.58 -48.06 -7.39
C LEU A 6 -16.03 -46.98 -8.38
N SER A 7 -17.11 -47.21 -9.13
CA SER A 7 -17.71 -46.17 -10.00
C SER A 7 -18.30 -44.99 -9.22
N MET A 8 -18.91 -45.22 -8.05
CA MET A 8 -19.42 -44.12 -7.22
C MET A 8 -18.28 -43.27 -6.62
N LEU A 9 -17.18 -43.90 -6.20
CA LEU A 9 -16.00 -43.21 -5.67
C LEU A 9 -15.27 -42.38 -6.73
N LEU A 10 -15.22 -42.85 -7.98
CA LEU A 10 -14.65 -42.08 -9.10
C LEU A 10 -15.53 -40.90 -9.51
N ALA A 11 -16.86 -41.05 -9.45
CA ALA A 11 -17.79 -39.96 -9.75
C ALA A 11 -17.78 -38.85 -8.68
N SER A 12 -17.62 -39.19 -7.40
CA SER A 12 -17.52 -38.20 -6.31
C SER A 12 -16.15 -37.50 -6.28
N LEU A 13 -15.07 -38.18 -6.71
CA LEU A 13 -13.75 -37.57 -6.85
C LEU A 13 -13.66 -36.64 -8.08
N ALA A 14 -14.39 -36.96 -9.16
CA ALA A 14 -14.51 -36.07 -10.32
C ALA A 14 -15.35 -34.81 -10.03
N LEU A 15 -16.37 -34.91 -9.17
CA LEU A 15 -17.20 -33.77 -8.77
C LEU A 15 -16.50 -32.83 -7.78
N SER A 16 -15.55 -33.33 -6.99
CA SER A 16 -14.73 -32.53 -6.08
C SER A 16 -13.55 -31.83 -6.77
N LEU A 17 -13.11 -32.31 -7.94
CA LEU A 17 -12.12 -31.63 -8.79
C LEU A 17 -12.68 -30.45 -9.62
N LEU A 18 -14.01 -30.28 -9.67
CA LEU A 18 -14.66 -29.15 -10.37
C LEU A 18 -14.82 -27.90 -9.49
N LEU A 19 -14.41 -27.95 -8.22
CA LEU A 19 -14.54 -26.83 -7.27
C LEU A 19 -13.25 -26.05 -7.04
N THR A 20 -12.14 -26.37 -7.73
CA THR A 20 -10.97 -25.47 -7.76
C THR A 20 -11.16 -24.40 -8.84
N GLY A 21 -12.25 -23.64 -8.71
CA GLY A 21 -12.37 -22.34 -9.34
C GLY A 21 -11.36 -21.43 -8.67
N SER A 22 -10.37 -20.97 -9.45
CA SER A 22 -9.56 -19.82 -9.06
C SER A 22 -10.51 -18.70 -8.66
N ALA A 23 -10.28 -18.05 -7.52
CA ALA A 23 -10.97 -16.82 -7.20
C ALA A 23 -10.50 -15.72 -8.18
N GLU A 24 -10.96 -15.79 -9.43
CA GLU A 24 -11.03 -14.63 -10.29
C GLU A 24 -11.90 -13.63 -9.54
N ALA A 25 -11.37 -12.44 -9.27
CA ALA A 25 -12.16 -11.31 -8.83
C ALA A 25 -13.24 -11.09 -9.89
N GLN A 26 -14.41 -11.71 -9.70
CA GLN A 26 -15.52 -11.74 -10.64
C GLN A 26 -16.01 -10.32 -10.86
N GLY A 27 -15.46 -9.64 -11.86
CA GLY A 27 -15.82 -8.27 -12.23
C GLY A 27 -14.71 -7.44 -12.85
N LEU A 28 -13.43 -7.70 -12.54
CA LEU A 28 -12.32 -6.93 -13.12
C LEU A 28 -11.75 -7.59 -14.37
N SER A 29 -11.42 -6.80 -15.38
CA SER A 29 -10.78 -7.31 -16.60
C SER A 29 -9.85 -6.28 -17.24
N LEU A 30 -8.87 -6.78 -17.99
CA LEU A 30 -8.08 -5.92 -18.88
C LEU A 30 -8.98 -5.44 -20.02
N GLY A 31 -8.94 -4.14 -20.30
CA GLY A 31 -9.78 -3.54 -21.32
C GLY A 31 -11.28 -3.53 -20.97
N TYR A 32 -11.65 -3.48 -19.68
CA TYR A 32 -13.05 -3.40 -19.23
C TYR A 32 -13.84 -2.31 -19.97
N TYR A 33 -13.21 -1.16 -20.21
CA TYR A 33 -13.82 -0.02 -20.91
C TYR A 33 -13.68 -0.04 -22.43
N SER A 34 -13.09 -1.08 -23.03
CA SER A 34 -12.77 -1.13 -24.48
C SER A 34 -13.95 -0.84 -25.42
N LYS A 35 -15.18 -1.15 -25.00
CA LYS A 35 -16.41 -0.83 -25.76
C LYS A 35 -17.04 0.50 -25.33
N ALA A 36 -17.17 0.73 -24.03
CA ALA A 36 -17.94 1.86 -23.48
C ALA A 36 -17.15 3.18 -23.46
N CYS A 37 -15.83 3.11 -23.28
CA CYS A 37 -14.94 4.27 -23.34
C CYS A 37 -13.55 3.83 -23.83
N PRO A 38 -13.38 3.60 -25.15
CA PRO A 38 -12.14 3.02 -25.71
C PRO A 38 -10.87 3.82 -25.41
N ASN A 39 -11.01 5.14 -25.25
CA ASN A 39 -9.90 6.06 -24.98
C ASN A 39 -9.69 6.35 -23.48
N ALA A 40 -10.31 5.59 -22.57
CA ALA A 40 -10.23 5.87 -21.13
C ALA A 40 -8.77 5.90 -20.63
N GLU A 41 -8.01 4.82 -20.86
CA GLU A 41 -6.62 4.74 -20.38
C GLU A 41 -5.69 5.77 -21.05
N SER A 42 -5.88 6.06 -22.34
CA SER A 42 -5.07 7.08 -23.02
C SER A 42 -5.36 8.48 -22.50
N ILE A 43 -6.62 8.82 -22.21
CA ILE A 43 -6.99 10.09 -21.58
C ILE A 43 -6.32 10.22 -20.20
N VAL A 44 -6.34 9.17 -19.37
CA VAL A 44 -5.66 9.21 -18.06
C VAL A 44 -4.16 9.46 -18.24
N PHE A 45 -3.50 8.68 -19.11
CA PHE A 45 -2.06 8.78 -19.33
C PHE A 45 -1.63 10.16 -19.86
N GLU A 46 -2.34 10.70 -20.85
CA GLU A 46 -2.05 12.03 -21.41
C GLU A 46 -2.19 13.14 -20.37
N GLU A 47 -3.22 13.07 -19.54
CA GLU A 47 -3.44 14.06 -18.48
C GLU A 47 -2.38 13.93 -17.39
N MET A 48 -1.98 12.71 -17.04
CA MET A 48 -0.88 12.42 -16.12
C MET A 48 0.46 12.91 -16.65
N ALA A 49 0.76 12.71 -17.93
CA ALA A 49 2.00 13.19 -18.55
C ALA A 49 2.12 14.72 -18.43
N LYS A 50 1.02 15.46 -18.63
CA LYS A 50 0.98 16.93 -18.44
C LYS A 50 1.22 17.32 -16.99
N VAL A 51 0.60 16.60 -16.04
CA VAL A 51 0.75 16.86 -14.59
C VAL A 51 2.18 16.60 -14.13
N ILE A 52 2.73 15.43 -14.43
CA ILE A 52 4.08 15.03 -13.98
C ILE A 52 5.16 15.90 -14.63
N LYS A 53 4.97 16.36 -15.88
CA LYS A 53 5.90 17.32 -16.52
C LYS A 53 6.03 18.63 -15.73
N VAL A 54 4.94 19.13 -15.15
CA VAL A 54 4.94 20.41 -14.41
C VAL A 54 5.27 20.19 -12.93
N ALA A 55 4.75 19.12 -12.34
CA ALA A 55 4.91 18.81 -10.93
C ALA A 55 5.34 17.34 -10.71
N PRO A 56 6.61 16.99 -10.99
CA PRO A 56 7.12 15.63 -10.81
C PRO A 56 6.94 15.11 -9.37
N SER A 57 6.94 16.02 -8.39
CA SER A 57 6.76 15.69 -6.97
C SER A 57 5.38 15.10 -6.63
N LEU A 58 4.40 15.15 -7.55
CA LEU A 58 3.08 14.54 -7.36
C LEU A 58 3.06 13.03 -7.64
N ALA A 59 4.08 12.44 -8.27
CA ALA A 59 4.09 11.01 -8.55
C ALA A 59 3.95 10.14 -7.29
N GLY A 60 4.81 10.37 -6.28
CA GLY A 60 4.75 9.64 -5.00
C GLY A 60 3.41 9.79 -4.27
N PRO A 61 2.88 11.01 -4.08
CA PRO A 61 1.56 11.22 -3.49
C PRO A 61 0.39 10.54 -4.23
N LEU A 62 0.41 10.52 -5.57
CA LEU A 62 -0.65 9.88 -6.36
C LEU A 62 -0.60 8.35 -6.25
N LEU A 63 0.60 7.77 -6.29
CA LEU A 63 0.81 6.35 -5.98
C LEU A 63 0.33 6.02 -4.55
N ARG A 64 0.70 6.86 -3.58
CA ARG A 64 0.30 6.73 -2.18
C ARG A 64 -1.21 6.82 -1.99
N MET A 65 -1.91 7.69 -2.73
CA MET A 65 -3.36 7.83 -2.63
C MET A 65 -4.08 6.52 -2.98
N HIS A 66 -3.62 5.80 -4.01
CA HIS A 66 -4.17 4.48 -4.34
C HIS A 66 -3.90 3.43 -3.26
N PHE A 67 -2.70 3.42 -2.65
CA PHE A 67 -2.42 2.56 -1.49
C PHE A 67 -3.37 2.87 -0.32
N HIS A 68 -3.57 4.15 -0.02
CA HIS A 68 -4.46 4.59 1.06
C HIS A 68 -5.91 4.18 0.83
N ASP A 69 -6.42 4.33 -0.39
CA ASP A 69 -7.74 3.86 -0.81
C ASP A 69 -7.86 2.34 -0.57
N CYS A 70 -6.97 1.54 -1.16
CA CYS A 70 -7.06 0.08 -1.07
C CYS A 70 -6.94 -0.48 0.36
N PHE A 71 -6.23 0.21 1.26
CA PHE A 71 -6.05 -0.25 2.64
C PHE A 71 -7.24 0.09 3.56
N VAL A 72 -8.16 0.98 3.14
CA VAL A 72 -9.35 1.34 3.91
C VAL A 72 -10.59 0.97 3.08
N ARG A 73 -11.38 -0.01 3.56
CA ARG A 73 -12.56 -0.56 2.84
C ARG A 73 -12.32 -1.22 1.47
N GLY A 74 -11.11 -1.12 0.91
CA GLY A 74 -10.77 -1.69 -0.39
C GLY A 74 -10.63 -0.60 -1.44
N CYS A 75 -10.25 -0.96 -2.67
CA CYS A 75 -10.00 0.02 -3.73
C CYS A 75 -11.33 0.51 -4.33
N ASP A 76 -12.07 1.35 -3.60
CA ASP A 76 -13.42 1.80 -3.94
C ASP A 76 -13.54 3.32 -4.07
N GLY A 77 -12.44 4.07 -4.06
CA GLY A 77 -12.46 5.52 -4.16
C GLY A 77 -13.00 6.25 -2.93
N SER A 78 -13.26 5.56 -1.81
CA SER A 78 -13.75 6.16 -0.56
C SER A 78 -12.84 7.27 -0.05
N VAL A 79 -11.52 7.16 -0.23
CA VAL A 79 -10.54 8.18 0.18
C VAL A 79 -10.76 9.55 -0.49
N LEU A 80 -11.49 9.59 -1.62
CA LEU A 80 -11.78 10.80 -2.38
C LEU A 80 -12.97 11.59 -1.83
N LEU A 81 -13.82 10.97 -1.00
CA LEU A 81 -15.01 11.61 -0.44
C LEU A 81 -14.63 12.73 0.54
N ASN A 82 -15.40 13.82 0.48
CA ASN A 82 -15.25 14.94 1.40
C ASN A 82 -16.07 14.71 2.67
N SER A 83 -15.63 15.30 3.78
CA SER A 83 -16.44 15.35 5.00
C SER A 83 -17.73 16.12 4.79
N THR A 84 -18.75 15.74 5.56
CA THR A 84 -20.05 16.42 5.62
C THR A 84 -20.36 16.81 7.07
N LYS A 85 -21.44 17.56 7.30
CA LYS A 85 -21.84 17.99 8.66
C LYS A 85 -22.01 16.82 9.65
N GLY A 86 -22.39 15.64 9.18
CA GLY A 86 -22.64 14.45 10.02
C GLY A 86 -21.56 13.38 9.95
N ASN A 87 -20.52 13.56 9.14
CA ASN A 87 -19.50 12.52 8.92
C ASN A 87 -18.14 13.13 8.59
N VAL A 88 -17.13 12.79 9.37
CA VAL A 88 -15.73 13.10 9.06
C VAL A 88 -15.18 11.98 8.19
N ALA A 89 -14.88 12.29 6.93
CA ALA A 89 -14.36 11.36 5.95
C ALA A 89 -12.89 11.02 6.20
N GLU A 90 -12.39 9.98 5.54
CA GLU A 90 -10.98 9.57 5.61
C GLU A 90 -10.03 10.69 5.22
N LYS A 91 -10.42 11.55 4.28
CA LYS A 91 -9.60 12.68 3.80
C LYS A 91 -9.10 13.57 4.93
N ASP A 92 -9.89 13.74 5.98
CA ASP A 92 -9.58 14.60 7.14
C ASP A 92 -8.97 13.81 8.32
N ALA A 93 -8.72 12.51 8.16
CA ALA A 93 -8.03 11.71 9.17
C ALA A 93 -6.54 12.03 9.22
N ARG A 94 -5.94 11.92 10.41
CA ARG A 94 -4.51 12.25 10.64
C ARG A 94 -3.54 11.61 9.62
N PRO A 95 -3.63 10.32 9.24
CA PRO A 95 -2.72 9.74 8.24
C PRO A 95 -2.85 10.38 6.84
N ASN A 96 -4.03 10.94 6.54
CA ASN A 96 -4.41 11.44 5.23
C ASN A 96 -4.22 12.96 5.08
N LEU A 97 -3.95 13.70 6.16
CA LEU A 97 -3.60 15.13 6.09
C LEU A 97 -2.33 15.41 5.26
N SER A 98 -1.52 14.38 5.01
CA SER A 98 -0.34 14.43 4.14
C SER A 98 -0.58 13.90 2.72
N LEU A 99 -1.78 13.40 2.41
CA LEU A 99 -2.17 13.07 1.05
C LEU A 99 -2.35 14.36 0.25
N ARG A 100 -1.89 14.34 -1.01
CA ARG A 100 -2.05 15.45 -1.95
C ARG A 100 -2.24 14.91 -3.35
N GLY A 101 -2.79 15.74 -4.24
CA GLY A 101 -3.09 15.35 -5.63
C GLY A 101 -4.56 15.08 -5.91
N TYR A 102 -5.47 15.32 -4.96
CA TYR A 102 -6.92 15.15 -5.19
C TYR A 102 -7.43 15.89 -6.45
N GLY A 103 -6.98 17.12 -6.67
CA GLY A 103 -7.32 17.89 -7.87
C GLY A 103 -6.82 17.28 -9.19
N VAL A 104 -5.82 16.39 -9.16
CA VAL A 104 -5.39 15.63 -10.36
C VAL A 104 -6.45 14.60 -10.71
N ILE A 105 -7.00 13.90 -9.70
CA ILE A 105 -8.08 12.93 -9.88
C ILE A 105 -9.32 13.63 -10.44
N ASP A 106 -9.69 14.79 -9.87
CA ASP A 106 -10.83 15.59 -10.36
C ASP A 106 -10.62 16.04 -11.82
N ARG A 107 -9.40 16.48 -12.17
CA ARG A 107 -9.05 16.89 -13.54
C ARG A 107 -9.17 15.72 -14.52
N VAL A 108 -8.65 14.55 -14.17
CA VAL A 108 -8.75 13.34 -14.99
C VAL A 108 -10.22 12.92 -15.14
N LYS A 109 -10.97 12.90 -14.03
CA LYS A 109 -12.41 12.59 -14.04
C LYS A 109 -13.18 13.54 -14.96
N ALA A 110 -12.93 14.85 -14.89
CA ALA A 110 -13.59 15.82 -15.77
C ALA A 110 -13.31 15.58 -17.26
N LYS A 111 -12.10 15.12 -17.62
CA LYS A 111 -11.78 14.76 -19.01
C LYS A 111 -12.48 13.50 -19.46
N LEU A 112 -12.53 12.49 -18.59
CA LEU A 112 -13.24 11.25 -18.85
C LEU A 112 -14.76 11.49 -18.97
N GLU A 113 -15.36 12.27 -18.07
CA GLU A 113 -16.78 12.62 -18.14
C GLU A 113 -17.13 13.40 -19.41
N LYS A 114 -16.23 14.24 -19.92
CA LYS A 114 -16.42 14.91 -21.21
C LYS A 114 -16.40 13.93 -22.39
N ALA A 115 -15.62 12.85 -22.29
CA ALA A 115 -15.45 11.87 -23.37
C ALA A 115 -16.50 10.75 -23.33
N CYS A 116 -16.85 10.28 -22.14
CA CYS A 116 -17.73 9.15 -21.89
C CYS A 116 -18.45 9.32 -20.52
N PRO A 117 -19.54 10.11 -20.49
CA PRO A 117 -20.23 10.47 -19.25
C PRO A 117 -20.71 9.25 -18.44
N GLY A 118 -20.41 9.24 -17.15
CA GLY A 118 -20.89 8.22 -16.21
C GLY A 118 -20.32 6.81 -16.41
N VAL A 119 -19.24 6.65 -17.18
CA VAL A 119 -18.70 5.32 -17.53
C VAL A 119 -17.55 4.88 -16.60
N VAL A 120 -16.52 5.71 -16.44
CA VAL A 120 -15.28 5.32 -15.74
C VAL A 120 -15.37 5.69 -14.26
N SER A 121 -15.14 4.73 -13.37
CA SER A 121 -15.22 4.96 -11.91
C SER A 121 -14.02 5.74 -11.39
N CYS A 122 -14.20 6.46 -10.29
CA CYS A 122 -13.10 7.14 -9.60
C CYS A 122 -12.09 6.13 -9.01
N ALA A 123 -12.55 4.97 -8.55
CA ALA A 123 -11.72 3.86 -8.09
C ALA A 123 -10.76 3.37 -9.19
N ASP A 124 -11.21 3.23 -10.43
CA ASP A 124 -10.32 2.86 -11.54
C ASP A 124 -9.41 4.01 -11.98
N ILE A 125 -9.86 5.27 -11.86
CA ILE A 125 -8.98 6.42 -12.08
C ILE A 125 -7.80 6.39 -11.10
N LEU A 126 -8.03 6.10 -9.81
CA LEU A 126 -6.95 5.97 -8.83
C LEU A 126 -5.93 4.89 -9.23
N ALA A 127 -6.40 3.72 -9.66
CA ALA A 127 -5.54 2.61 -10.06
C ALA A 127 -4.71 2.95 -11.33
N LEU A 128 -5.34 3.56 -12.33
CA LEU A 128 -4.67 3.97 -13.57
C LEU A 128 -3.67 5.12 -13.32
N VAL A 129 -4.07 6.12 -12.54
CA VAL A 129 -3.20 7.25 -12.14
C VAL A 129 -1.98 6.76 -11.36
N ALA A 130 -2.14 5.79 -10.46
CA ALA A 130 -1.00 5.20 -9.74
C ALA A 130 -0.02 4.50 -10.69
N ARG A 131 -0.52 3.73 -11.68
CA ARG A 131 0.32 3.10 -12.71
C ARG A 131 1.06 4.14 -13.53
N ASP A 132 0.36 5.15 -14.02
CA ASP A 132 0.93 6.20 -14.85
C ASP A 132 1.94 7.06 -14.09
N ALA A 133 1.70 7.33 -12.80
CA ALA A 133 2.65 8.03 -11.93
C ALA A 133 3.99 7.29 -11.83
N VAL A 134 3.97 5.95 -11.73
CA VAL A 134 5.19 5.14 -11.69
C VAL A 134 5.88 5.10 -13.05
N VAL A 135 5.14 4.86 -14.14
CA VAL A 135 5.70 4.84 -15.51
C VAL A 135 6.36 6.18 -15.86
N LEU A 136 5.69 7.29 -15.60
CA LEU A 136 6.22 8.64 -15.87
C LEU A 136 7.40 9.00 -14.95
N SER A 137 7.56 8.29 -13.84
CA SER A 137 8.73 8.37 -12.95
C SER A 137 9.84 7.38 -13.34
N LYS A 138 9.82 6.82 -14.56
CA LYS A 138 10.77 5.83 -15.09
C LYS A 138 10.72 4.46 -14.40
N GLY A 139 9.64 4.17 -13.68
CA GLY A 139 9.37 2.85 -13.13
C GLY A 139 8.79 1.88 -14.16
N PRO A 140 8.55 0.62 -13.77
CA PRO A 140 8.00 -0.40 -14.66
C PRO A 140 6.55 -0.11 -15.02
N TYR A 141 6.13 -0.60 -16.18
CA TYR A 141 4.73 -0.67 -16.58
C TYR A 141 4.09 -1.97 -16.09
N TRP A 142 2.82 -1.91 -15.73
CA TRP A 142 1.98 -3.10 -15.55
C TRP A 142 0.57 -2.86 -16.12
N PRO A 143 -0.10 -3.93 -16.59
CA PRO A 143 -1.51 -3.84 -16.96
C PRO A 143 -2.39 -3.68 -15.71
N VAL A 144 -3.42 -2.85 -15.80
CA VAL A 144 -4.34 -2.58 -14.70
C VAL A 144 -5.72 -3.17 -15.03
N PRO A 145 -6.15 -4.25 -14.38
CA PRO A 145 -7.54 -4.69 -14.46
C PRO A 145 -8.46 -3.58 -13.95
N THR A 146 -9.46 -3.22 -14.74
CA THR A 146 -10.46 -2.19 -14.44
C THR A 146 -11.85 -2.83 -14.35
N GLY A 147 -12.85 -2.06 -13.92
CA GLY A 147 -14.20 -2.51 -13.55
C GLY A 147 -14.56 -2.28 -12.08
N ARG A 148 -13.75 -1.52 -11.32
CA ARG A 148 -14.06 -1.15 -9.93
C ARG A 148 -15.27 -0.22 -9.90
N ARG A 149 -15.97 -0.19 -8.77
CA ARG A 149 -17.09 0.74 -8.52
C ARG A 149 -16.80 1.62 -7.33
N ASP A 150 -17.37 2.81 -7.34
CA ASP A 150 -17.16 3.82 -6.30
C ASP A 150 -18.02 3.50 -5.06
N GLY A 151 -17.37 3.47 -3.89
CA GLY A 151 -18.01 3.29 -2.60
C GLY A 151 -18.75 4.54 -2.14
N PHE A 152 -19.70 4.36 -1.23
CA PHE A 152 -20.54 5.44 -0.69
C PHE A 152 -20.19 5.86 0.74
N VAL A 153 -19.19 5.21 1.35
CA VAL A 153 -18.85 5.37 2.77
C VAL A 153 -17.38 5.69 2.89
N SER A 154 -17.08 6.77 3.62
CA SER A 154 -15.72 7.09 4.04
C SER A 154 -15.75 7.63 5.46
N MET A 155 -14.96 7.05 6.37
CA MET A 155 -14.96 7.41 7.79
C MET A 155 -13.54 7.53 8.33
N ALA A 156 -13.22 8.66 8.97
CA ALA A 156 -11.89 8.93 9.50
C ALA A 156 -11.37 7.83 10.45
N ASN A 157 -12.25 7.25 11.27
CA ASN A 157 -11.90 6.19 12.22
C ASN A 157 -11.40 4.89 11.54
N GLU A 158 -11.73 4.66 10.28
CA GLU A 158 -11.32 3.45 9.56
C GLU A 158 -9.90 3.52 9.02
N THR A 159 -9.30 4.72 9.00
CA THR A 159 -7.89 4.92 8.65
C THR A 159 -6.91 4.27 9.63
N LYS A 160 -7.37 3.74 10.77
CA LYS A 160 -6.59 2.87 11.65
C LYS A 160 -6.13 1.57 10.97
N GLN A 161 -6.70 1.23 9.82
CA GLN A 161 -6.26 0.12 8.96
C GLN A 161 -4.97 0.44 8.19
N LEU A 162 -4.56 1.72 8.14
CA LEU A 162 -3.32 2.13 7.51
C LEU A 162 -2.12 1.81 8.42
N PRO A 163 -1.07 1.16 7.91
CA PRO A 163 0.15 0.93 8.66
C PRO A 163 0.77 2.24 9.15
N PRO A 164 1.03 2.42 10.45
CA PRO A 164 1.75 3.59 10.93
C PRO A 164 3.25 3.47 10.61
N PRO A 165 3.96 4.60 10.41
CA PRO A 165 5.39 4.58 10.10
C PRO A 165 6.27 4.04 11.24
N THR A 166 5.70 3.91 12.45
CA THR A 166 6.35 3.37 13.65
C THR A 166 6.12 1.87 13.85
N ALA A 167 5.36 1.21 12.98
CA ALA A 167 5.11 -0.23 13.08
C ALA A 167 6.39 -1.05 12.88
N ASN A 168 6.59 -2.06 13.72
CA ASN A 168 7.64 -3.06 13.52
C ASN A 168 7.23 -4.08 12.43
N ILE A 169 8.19 -4.92 12.02
CA ILE A 169 7.99 -5.86 10.91
C ILE A 169 6.87 -6.88 11.21
N THR A 170 6.72 -7.34 12.45
CA THR A 170 5.66 -8.28 12.85
C THR A 170 4.27 -7.67 12.67
N THR A 171 4.09 -6.42 13.09
CA THR A 171 2.84 -5.67 12.88
C THR A 171 2.57 -5.45 11.39
N LEU A 172 3.58 -5.05 10.61
CA LEU A 172 3.43 -4.83 9.17
C LEU A 172 3.01 -6.11 8.43
N ILE A 173 3.61 -7.26 8.76
CA ILE A 173 3.23 -8.57 8.20
C ILE A 173 1.76 -8.87 8.48
N SER A 174 1.30 -8.68 9.73
CA SER A 174 -0.10 -8.93 10.10
C SER A 174 -1.07 -8.00 9.36
N MET A 175 -0.75 -6.71 9.24
CA MET A 175 -1.60 -5.73 8.55
C MET A 175 -1.70 -6.02 7.06
N PHE A 176 -0.60 -6.37 6.38
CA PHE A 176 -0.62 -6.75 4.97
C PHE A 176 -1.36 -8.08 4.73
N ALA A 177 -1.14 -9.08 5.61
CA ALA A 177 -1.86 -10.35 5.55
C ALA A 177 -3.39 -10.14 5.70
N SER A 178 -3.83 -9.18 6.50
CA SER A 178 -5.26 -8.83 6.62
C SER A 178 -5.89 -8.29 5.32
N LYS A 179 -5.04 -7.87 4.37
CA LYS A 179 -5.43 -7.43 3.02
C LYS A 179 -5.19 -8.50 1.95
N GLY A 180 -4.87 -9.73 2.38
CA GLY A 180 -4.54 -10.83 1.46
C GLY A 180 -3.17 -10.70 0.80
N LEU A 181 -2.29 -9.84 1.32
CA LEU A 181 -0.96 -9.59 0.77
C LEU A 181 0.09 -10.40 1.53
N SER A 182 1.02 -10.99 0.78
CA SER A 182 2.12 -11.80 1.32
C SER A 182 3.26 -10.92 1.89
N VAL A 183 4.21 -11.56 2.58
CA VAL A 183 5.45 -10.88 3.02
C VAL A 183 6.24 -10.33 1.82
N LYS A 184 6.22 -11.04 0.68
CA LYS A 184 6.83 -10.56 -0.56
C LYS A 184 6.16 -9.28 -1.02
N ASP A 185 4.83 -9.22 -0.99
CA ASP A 185 4.08 -8.02 -1.38
C ASP A 185 4.38 -6.85 -0.44
N LEU A 186 4.47 -7.08 0.88
CA LEU A 186 4.93 -6.06 1.84
C LEU A 186 6.27 -5.46 1.44
N VAL A 187 7.28 -6.31 1.17
CA VAL A 187 8.63 -5.85 0.81
C VAL A 187 8.63 -5.10 -0.52
N VAL A 188 7.96 -5.64 -1.54
CA VAL A 188 7.92 -5.04 -2.89
C VAL A 188 7.13 -3.72 -2.90
N LEU A 189 5.96 -3.68 -2.24
CA LEU A 189 5.12 -2.47 -2.15
C LEU A 189 5.79 -1.38 -1.31
N SER A 190 6.60 -1.75 -0.31
CA SER A 190 7.44 -0.79 0.42
C SER A 190 8.44 -0.08 -0.49
N GLY A 191 8.79 -0.69 -1.64
CA GLY A 191 9.57 -0.05 -2.70
C GLY A 191 8.92 1.21 -3.29
N GLY A 192 7.60 1.40 -3.11
CA GLY A 192 6.92 2.66 -3.45
C GLY A 192 7.51 3.90 -2.76
N HIS A 193 8.20 3.71 -1.62
CA HIS A 193 8.95 4.77 -0.94
C HIS A 193 10.22 5.22 -1.69
N THR A 194 10.53 4.66 -2.86
CA THR A 194 11.60 5.15 -3.75
C THR A 194 11.30 6.52 -4.37
N ILE A 195 10.02 6.93 -4.39
CA ILE A 195 9.56 8.25 -4.83
C ILE A 195 8.68 8.91 -3.78
N GLY A 196 8.66 10.24 -3.77
CA GLY A 196 7.87 11.03 -2.83
C GLY A 196 8.71 11.63 -1.69
N ILE A 197 8.03 12.05 -0.63
CA ILE A 197 8.62 12.70 0.53
C ILE A 197 7.91 12.24 1.81
N SER A 198 8.56 12.46 2.95
CA SER A 198 7.96 12.25 4.27
C SER A 198 8.13 13.51 5.12
N HIS A 199 7.17 13.78 6.01
CA HIS A 199 7.28 14.87 6.98
C HIS A 199 8.09 14.42 8.20
N CYS A 200 8.82 15.34 8.86
CA CYS A 200 9.64 15.03 10.04
C CYS A 200 8.88 14.29 11.14
N ALA A 201 7.59 14.62 11.35
CA ALA A 201 6.74 13.99 12.37
C ALA A 201 6.50 12.48 12.14
N ALA A 202 6.85 11.93 10.98
CA ALA A 202 6.71 10.51 10.69
C ALA A 202 7.93 9.68 11.14
N PHE A 203 9.04 10.31 11.51
CA PHE A 203 10.30 9.61 11.86
C PHE A 203 11.17 10.32 12.91
N ASN A 204 10.69 11.42 13.51
CA ASN A 204 11.46 12.17 14.50
C ASN A 204 11.70 11.39 15.80
N ASP A 205 10.78 10.50 16.16
CA ASP A 205 10.94 9.53 17.26
C ASP A 205 12.22 8.70 17.11
N ARG A 206 12.54 8.28 15.88
CA ARG A 206 13.77 7.54 15.55
C ARG A 206 15.05 8.37 15.66
N LEU A 207 14.94 9.69 15.73
CA LEU A 207 16.09 10.61 15.87
C LEU A 207 16.31 11.04 17.32
N TYR A 208 15.24 11.28 18.08
CA TYR A 208 15.33 11.89 19.40
C TYR A 208 15.10 10.92 20.57
N ASN A 209 14.49 9.75 20.36
CA ASN A 209 14.40 8.70 21.39
C ASN A 209 15.57 7.69 21.33
N PHE A 210 16.51 7.86 20.40
CA PHE A 210 17.68 6.98 20.26
C PHE A 210 18.68 7.09 21.43
N THR A 211 18.73 8.24 22.11
CA THR A 211 19.76 8.53 23.11
C THR A 211 19.69 7.68 24.37
N GLU A 212 18.48 7.30 24.79
CA GLU A 212 18.27 6.43 25.96
C GLU A 212 18.68 4.99 25.62
N ASP A 213 18.16 4.45 24.52
CA ASP A 213 18.47 3.11 24.02
C ASP A 213 19.97 2.91 23.71
N PHE A 214 20.64 3.95 23.19
CA PHE A 214 22.07 3.90 22.92
C PHE A 214 22.90 3.82 24.20
N GLY A 215 22.54 4.61 25.22
CA GLY A 215 23.22 4.58 26.52
C GLY A 215 23.11 3.20 27.17
N ASP A 216 21.89 2.66 27.23
CA ASP A 216 21.62 1.33 27.78
C ASP A 216 22.31 0.22 26.99
N SER A 217 22.33 0.32 25.66
CA SER A 217 23.04 -0.63 24.80
C SER A 217 24.55 -0.59 25.03
N MET A 218 25.14 0.60 25.20
CA MET A 218 26.56 0.76 25.51
C MET A 218 26.92 0.22 26.90
N ILE A 219 26.06 0.41 27.90
CA ILE A 219 26.21 -0.20 29.24
C ILE A 219 26.16 -1.72 29.13
N ASN A 220 25.16 -2.27 28.44
CA ASN A 220 25.02 -3.71 28.24
C ASN A 220 26.23 -4.30 27.51
N MET A 221 26.72 -3.62 26.47
CA MET A 221 27.95 -4.02 25.75
C MET A 221 29.17 -3.99 26.69
N GLY A 222 29.31 -2.97 27.52
CA GLY A 222 30.40 -2.85 28.49
C GLY A 222 30.41 -3.95 29.57
N ASN A 223 29.27 -4.62 29.76
CA ASN A 223 29.10 -5.71 30.73
C ASN A 223 29.30 -7.11 30.14
N VAL A 224 29.57 -7.23 28.82
CA VAL A 224 29.78 -8.54 28.18
C VAL A 224 31.12 -9.14 28.61
N GLY A 225 31.07 -10.30 29.27
CA GLY A 225 32.26 -11.12 29.54
C GLY A 225 33.27 -10.49 30.50
N VAL A 226 32.83 -9.59 31.39
CA VAL A 226 33.71 -8.90 32.33
C VAL A 226 34.34 -9.84 33.37
N LEU A 227 35.60 -9.57 33.74
CA LEU A 227 36.29 -10.23 34.85
C LEU A 227 36.07 -9.41 36.13
N THR A 228 35.65 -10.07 37.21
CA THR A 228 35.38 -9.41 38.50
C THR A 228 36.14 -10.11 39.63
N GLY A 229 36.35 -9.40 40.75
CA GLY A 229 37.06 -9.94 41.91
C GLY A 229 38.50 -10.36 41.57
N SER A 230 38.87 -11.57 41.97
CA SER A 230 40.19 -12.16 41.73
C SER A 230 40.35 -12.83 40.36
N ALA A 231 39.35 -12.75 39.47
CA ALA A 231 39.40 -13.37 38.15
C ALA A 231 40.30 -12.63 37.13
N GLY A 232 40.91 -11.51 37.53
CA GLY A 232 41.81 -10.72 36.69
C GLY A 232 42.79 -9.90 37.53
N GLU A 233 43.45 -8.95 36.88
CA GLU A 233 44.41 -8.04 37.51
C GLU A 233 44.20 -6.58 37.07
N VAL A 234 44.65 -5.64 37.90
CA VAL A 234 44.73 -4.22 37.53
C VAL A 234 46.12 -3.97 36.96
N ARG A 235 46.23 -3.88 35.63
CA ARG A 235 47.50 -3.64 34.93
C ARG A 235 48.04 -2.25 35.24
N LYS A 236 49.34 -2.15 35.49
CA LYS A 236 50.07 -0.87 35.61
C LYS A 236 50.22 -0.16 34.27
N LYS A 237 50.25 -0.91 33.17
CA LYS A 237 50.26 -0.39 31.79
C LYS A 237 49.31 -1.22 30.94
N CYS A 238 48.24 -0.63 30.41
CA CYS A 238 47.14 -1.36 29.77
C CYS A 238 47.59 -2.30 28.62
N SER A 239 48.66 -1.93 27.92
CA SER A 239 49.20 -2.65 26.77
C SER A 239 50.00 -3.91 27.13
N VAL A 240 50.20 -4.22 28.41
CA VAL A 240 51.01 -5.37 28.86
C VAL A 240 50.47 -5.92 30.18
N VAL A 241 50.56 -7.23 30.38
CA VAL A 241 50.27 -7.86 31.69
C VAL A 241 51.31 -7.44 32.73
N ASN A 242 50.94 -7.45 34.02
CA ASN A 242 51.89 -7.07 35.08
C ASN A 242 53.06 -8.04 35.24
#